data_AF-C7YN83-F1
#
_entry.id   AF-C7YN83-F1
#
_cell.length_a   1.000
_cell.length_b   1.000
_cell.length_c   1.000
_cell.angle_alpha   90.00
_cell.angle_beta   90.00
_cell.angle_gamma   90.00
#
_symmetry.space_group_name_H-M   'P 1'
#
loop_
_entity.id
_entity.type
_entity.pdbx_description
1 polymer ?
#
loop_
_entity_poly.entity_id
_entity_poly.type
_entity_poly.pdbx_seq_one_letter_code
_entity_poly.pdbx_strand_id
1 'polypeptide(L)'
;VGRTKRPLNAFMAFRTYYLKMFPDVQQKTVSGFLTTLWNKEAQRNKWALIAKVYSFVRDHLGKAKVNLAAFLALCCPIMRMIDPADYLDTLGWVVQENTEGAMTITQVQDDEHSVESTSSPDAYPTSEIELLASLVESGYLPEYGPALVQLMSQNNNGMMTLSVDKVDKKKEFIDALVKNPYQATEQILGPVYDHAYFQRMSVYSWETVDLGDFSHIPITIPYPP
;
A
#
# COMPACT_ATOMS: atom_id res chain seq x y z
N VAL A 1 -25.28 -23.03 10.80
CA VAL A 1 -24.72 -21.71 10.43
C VAL A 1 -23.66 -21.35 11.47
N GLY A 2 -22.38 -21.56 11.15
CA GLY A 2 -21.28 -21.28 12.08
C GLY A 2 -20.99 -19.79 12.14
N ARG A 3 -20.74 -19.24 13.34
CA ARG A 3 -20.34 -17.83 13.53
C ARG A 3 -19.14 -17.52 12.62
N THR A 4 -19.20 -16.39 11.91
CA THR A 4 -18.05 -15.81 11.21
C THR A 4 -16.90 -15.69 12.19
N LYS A 5 -15.75 -16.27 11.81
CA LYS A 5 -14.55 -16.22 12.66
C LYS A 5 -13.97 -14.83 12.56
N ARG A 6 -13.32 -14.36 13.62
CA ARG A 6 -12.68 -13.02 13.62
C ARG A 6 -11.83 -12.86 12.34
N PRO A 7 -12.02 -11.78 11.57
CA PRO A 7 -11.26 -11.56 10.34
C PRO A 7 -9.77 -11.49 10.65
N LEU A 8 -8.94 -11.95 9.72
CA LEU A 8 -7.50 -11.82 9.82
C LEU A 8 -7.13 -10.33 9.77
N ASN A 9 -6.26 -9.91 10.67
CA ASN A 9 -5.69 -8.57 10.63
C ASN A 9 -4.54 -8.51 9.59
N ALA A 10 -4.43 -7.42 8.85
CA ALA A 10 -3.37 -7.19 7.87
C ALA A 10 -1.95 -7.41 8.43
N PHE A 11 -1.69 -6.93 9.65
CA PHE A 11 -0.43 -7.16 10.36
C PHE A 11 -0.17 -8.65 10.63
N MET A 12 -1.20 -9.45 10.86
CA MET A 12 -1.01 -10.90 11.05
C MET A 12 -0.60 -11.59 9.75
N ALA A 13 -1.08 -11.13 8.60
CA ALA A 13 -0.60 -11.60 7.30
C ALA A 13 0.86 -11.20 7.07
N PHE A 14 1.18 -9.91 7.25
CA PHE A 14 2.54 -9.37 7.16
C PHE A 14 3.52 -10.15 8.04
N ARG A 15 3.19 -10.27 9.33
CA ARG A 15 4.00 -10.97 10.32
C ARG A 15 4.24 -12.42 9.91
N THR A 16 3.20 -13.13 9.46
CA THR A 16 3.34 -14.55 9.10
C THR A 16 4.26 -14.73 7.89
N TYR A 17 4.18 -13.82 6.92
CA TYR A 17 5.00 -13.88 5.71
C TYR A 17 6.47 -13.57 5.98
N TYR A 18 6.75 -12.49 6.72
CA TYR A 18 8.11 -12.00 6.96
C TYR A 18 8.79 -12.61 8.20
N LEU A 19 8.10 -13.44 8.99
CA LEU A 19 8.72 -14.14 10.11
C LEU A 19 9.92 -15.00 9.66
N LYS A 20 9.89 -15.55 8.44
CA LYS A 20 10.95 -16.41 7.89
C LYS A 20 12.29 -15.70 7.66
N MET A 21 12.34 -14.37 7.74
CA MET A 21 13.60 -13.60 7.65
C MET A 21 14.51 -13.80 8.86
N PHE A 22 13.94 -14.24 9.99
CA PHE A 22 14.65 -14.30 11.26
C PHE A 22 14.55 -15.70 11.90
N PRO A 23 15.06 -16.76 11.24
CA PRO A 23 14.91 -18.13 11.72
C PRO A 23 15.62 -18.39 13.05
N ASP A 24 16.77 -17.74 13.29
CA ASP A 24 17.64 -17.99 14.43
C ASP A 24 17.55 -16.92 15.53
N VAL A 25 16.63 -15.96 15.40
CA VAL A 25 16.45 -14.86 16.35
C VAL A 25 15.29 -15.17 17.29
N GLN A 26 15.47 -14.84 18.58
CA GLN A 26 14.42 -15.06 19.58
C GLN A 26 13.11 -14.34 19.22
N GLN A 27 11.98 -15.03 19.37
CA GLN A 27 10.65 -14.52 18.99
C GLN A 27 10.32 -13.16 19.61
N LYS A 28 10.79 -12.88 20.84
CA LYS A 28 10.60 -11.58 21.51
C LYS A 28 11.21 -10.45 20.68
N THR A 29 12.46 -10.62 20.26
CA THR A 29 13.21 -9.66 19.44
C THR A 29 12.61 -9.53 18.04
N VAL A 30 12.30 -10.66 17.39
CA VAL A 30 11.65 -10.66 16.07
C VAL A 30 10.30 -9.96 16.08
N SER A 31 9.52 -10.11 17.16
CA SER A 31 8.24 -9.41 17.29
C SER A 31 8.43 -7.90 17.36
N GLY A 32 9.53 -7.43 17.97
CA GLY A 32 9.96 -6.03 17.93
C GLY A 32 10.28 -5.57 16.52
N PHE A 33 11.14 -6.32 15.80
CA PHE A 33 11.53 -6.00 14.43
C PHE A 33 10.33 -5.88 13.50
N LEU A 34 9.45 -6.88 13.49
CA LEU A 34 8.27 -6.88 12.61
C LEU A 34 7.30 -5.73 12.94
N THR A 35 7.25 -5.27 14.19
CA THR A 35 6.46 -4.09 14.57
C THR A 35 7.07 -2.82 13.99
N THR A 36 8.39 -2.65 14.09
CA THR A 36 9.12 -1.52 13.47
C THR A 36 8.95 -1.50 11.96
N LEU A 37 9.13 -2.65 11.29
CA LEU A 37 8.96 -2.77 9.84
C LEU A 37 7.52 -2.45 9.43
N TRP A 38 6.52 -2.99 10.15
CA TRP A 38 5.11 -2.67 9.90
C TRP A 38 4.80 -1.17 10.04
N ASN A 39 5.43 -0.49 11.00
CA ASN A 39 5.22 0.94 11.20
C ASN A 39 5.69 1.78 10.01
N LYS A 40 6.66 1.30 9.24
CA LYS A 40 7.18 1.92 8.01
C LYS A 40 6.64 1.32 6.71
N GLU A 41 5.78 0.30 6.79
CA GLU A 41 5.15 -0.34 5.62
C GLU A 41 4.20 0.63 4.89
N ALA A 42 4.50 0.95 3.64
CA ALA A 42 3.69 1.82 2.79
C ALA A 42 2.50 1.08 2.15
N GLN A 43 2.61 -0.23 1.91
CA GLN A 43 1.63 -1.02 1.18
C GLN A 43 0.62 -1.73 2.10
N ARG A 44 0.23 -1.12 3.23
CA ARG A 44 -0.73 -1.71 4.20
C ARG A 44 -2.08 -2.08 3.57
N ASN A 45 -2.51 -1.35 2.54
CA ASN A 45 -3.75 -1.64 1.81
C ASN A 45 -3.68 -3.00 1.09
N LYS A 46 -2.52 -3.36 0.50
CA LYS A 46 -2.32 -4.69 -0.10
C LYS A 46 -2.46 -5.77 0.97
N TRP A 47 -1.85 -5.59 2.14
CA TRP A 47 -1.99 -6.51 3.26
C TRP A 47 -3.43 -6.64 3.78
N ALA A 48 -4.20 -5.56 3.78
CA ALA A 48 -5.62 -5.59 4.13
C ALA A 48 -6.44 -6.38 3.11
N LEU A 49 -6.17 -6.22 1.81
CA LEU A 49 -6.82 -6.98 0.75
C LEU A 49 -6.52 -8.48 0.88
N ILE A 50 -5.25 -8.83 1.02
CA ILE A 50 -4.77 -10.21 1.24
C ILE A 50 -5.48 -10.84 2.46
N ALA A 51 -5.52 -10.13 3.58
CA ALA A 51 -6.14 -10.62 4.81
C ALA A 51 -7.67 -10.81 4.67
N LYS A 52 -8.33 -9.95 3.89
CA LYS A 52 -9.76 -10.08 3.59
C LYS A 52 -10.05 -11.30 2.73
N VAL A 53 -9.31 -11.51 1.64
CA VAL A 53 -9.47 -12.69 0.77
C VAL A 53 -9.20 -13.97 1.53
N TYR A 54 -8.14 -14.02 2.35
CA TYR A 54 -7.88 -15.17 3.21
C TYR A 54 -9.05 -15.43 4.18
N SER A 55 -9.57 -14.39 4.84
CA SER A 55 -10.68 -14.53 5.77
C SER A 55 -11.92 -15.10 5.11
N PHE A 56 -12.24 -14.63 3.90
CA PHE A 56 -13.34 -15.16 3.08
C PHE A 56 -13.15 -16.64 2.78
N VAL A 57 -12.01 -17.04 2.22
CA VAL A 57 -11.74 -18.44 1.85
C VAL A 57 -11.77 -19.36 3.09
N ARG A 58 -11.14 -18.92 4.18
CA ARG A 58 -11.10 -19.64 5.46
C ARG A 58 -12.48 -19.80 6.09
N ASP A 59 -13.35 -18.80 5.97
CA ASP A 59 -14.68 -18.85 6.58
C ASP A 59 -15.62 -19.81 5.83
N HIS A 60 -15.41 -19.99 4.52
CA HIS A 60 -16.18 -20.94 3.71
C HIS A 60 -15.65 -22.38 3.80
N LEU A 61 -14.32 -22.58 3.84
CA LEU A 61 -13.72 -23.93 3.82
C LEU A 61 -13.25 -24.44 5.19
N GLY A 62 -13.07 -23.53 6.15
CA GLY A 62 -12.54 -23.83 7.48
C GLY A 62 -11.01 -23.81 7.55
N LYS A 63 -10.48 -23.67 8.78
CA LYS A 63 -9.04 -23.58 9.08
C LYS A 63 -8.26 -24.86 8.76
N ALA A 64 -8.92 -26.02 8.76
CA ALA A 64 -8.26 -27.30 8.52
C ALA A 64 -7.82 -27.47 7.06
N LYS A 65 -8.56 -26.86 6.13
CA LYS A 65 -8.28 -26.92 4.69
C LYS A 65 -7.44 -25.74 4.17
N VAL A 66 -7.34 -24.67 4.97
CA VAL A 66 -6.77 -23.39 4.53
C VAL A 66 -5.69 -22.96 5.52
N ASN A 67 -4.43 -23.17 5.13
CA ASN A 67 -3.25 -22.77 5.89
C ASN A 67 -2.80 -21.37 5.47
N LEU A 68 -2.59 -20.48 6.44
CA LEU A 68 -2.19 -19.09 6.19
C LEU A 68 -0.82 -18.99 5.50
N ALA A 69 0.18 -19.74 5.95
CA ALA A 69 1.52 -19.69 5.36
C ALA A 69 1.51 -20.17 3.89
N ALA A 70 0.79 -21.26 3.61
CA ALA A 70 0.65 -21.77 2.24
C ALA A 70 -0.13 -20.80 1.34
N PHE A 71 -1.18 -20.17 1.85
CA PHE A 71 -1.91 -19.13 1.14
C PHE A 71 -1.01 -17.93 0.81
N LEU A 72 -0.25 -17.43 1.79
CA LEU A 72 0.65 -16.28 1.60
C LEU A 72 1.78 -16.59 0.62
N ALA A 73 2.32 -17.80 0.62
CA ALA A 73 3.35 -18.23 -0.33
C ALA A 73 2.90 -18.12 -1.80
N LEU A 74 1.61 -18.31 -2.09
CA LEU A 74 1.03 -18.12 -3.42
C LEU A 74 0.58 -16.67 -3.65
N CYS A 75 -0.06 -16.08 -2.65
CA CYS A 75 -0.69 -14.77 -2.75
C CYS A 75 0.30 -13.61 -2.82
N CYS A 76 1.37 -13.65 -2.04
CA CYS A 76 2.36 -12.57 -1.99
C CYS A 76 3.09 -12.35 -3.33
N PRO A 77 3.53 -13.40 -4.07
CA PRO A 77 4.05 -13.24 -5.43
C PRO A 77 3.03 -12.62 -6.41
N ILE A 78 1.76 -13.07 -6.38
CA ILE A 78 0.69 -12.50 -7.22
C ILE A 78 0.49 -11.00 -6.93
N MET A 79 0.56 -10.61 -5.65
CA MET A 79 0.43 -9.22 -5.20
C MET A 79 1.70 -8.38 -5.37
N ARG A 80 2.77 -8.97 -5.93
CA ARG A 80 4.11 -8.38 -6.07
C ARG A 80 4.63 -7.83 -4.73
N MET A 81 4.45 -8.60 -3.67
CA MET A 81 5.09 -8.34 -2.38
C MET A 81 6.55 -8.78 -2.46
N ILE A 82 7.45 -8.00 -1.87
CA ILE A 82 8.89 -8.29 -1.84
C ILE A 82 9.11 -9.66 -1.16
N ASP A 83 9.94 -10.53 -1.73
CA ASP A 83 10.24 -11.80 -1.07
C ASP A 83 10.99 -11.53 0.25
N PRO A 84 10.72 -12.28 1.33
CA PRO A 84 11.41 -12.08 2.59
C PRO A 84 12.93 -12.23 2.51
N ALA A 85 13.47 -12.99 1.54
CA ALA A 85 14.91 -13.03 1.30
C ALA A 85 15.48 -11.67 0.89
N ASP A 86 14.70 -10.87 0.14
CA ASP A 86 15.14 -9.61 -0.45
C ASP A 86 14.64 -8.38 0.33
N TYR A 87 13.71 -8.56 1.28
CA TYR A 87 12.99 -7.45 1.92
C TYR A 87 13.88 -6.46 2.66
N LEU A 88 14.84 -6.97 3.45
CA LEU A 88 15.74 -6.13 4.23
C LEU A 88 16.66 -5.32 3.31
N ASP A 89 17.27 -5.99 2.34
CA ASP A 89 18.21 -5.37 1.39
C ASP A 89 17.50 -4.35 0.49
N THR A 90 16.32 -4.71 -0.06
CA THR A 90 15.54 -3.86 -0.96
C THR A 90 15.12 -2.54 -0.30
N LEU A 91 14.82 -2.56 0.99
CA LEU A 91 14.34 -1.40 1.73
C LEU A 91 15.43 -0.76 2.62
N GLY A 92 16.68 -1.25 2.53
CA GLY A 92 17.81 -0.71 3.27
C GLY A 92 17.74 -0.91 4.79
N TRP A 93 17.09 -1.98 5.25
CA TRP A 93 17.03 -2.34 6.66
C TRP A 93 18.24 -3.16 7.08
N VAL A 94 18.83 -2.79 8.21
CA VAL A 94 19.95 -3.51 8.81
C VAL A 94 19.65 -3.84 10.26
N VAL A 95 19.99 -5.05 10.66
CA VAL A 95 19.95 -5.49 12.06
C VAL A 95 21.28 -5.12 12.71
N GLN A 96 21.23 -4.34 13.78
CA GLN A 96 22.39 -3.89 14.55
C GLN A 96 22.32 -4.45 15.96
N GLU A 97 23.46 -4.83 16.53
CA GLU A 97 23.59 -5.21 17.93
C GLU A 97 24.16 -4.03 18.71
N ASN A 98 23.47 -3.62 19.77
CA ASN A 98 23.95 -2.53 20.63
C ASN A 98 25.05 -3.03 21.59
N THR A 99 25.68 -2.10 22.31
CA THR A 99 26.74 -2.38 23.29
C THR A 99 26.30 -3.27 24.46
N GLU A 100 25.00 -3.48 24.65
CA GLU A 100 24.40 -4.31 25.70
C GLU A 100 23.94 -5.69 25.18
N GLY A 101 24.24 -6.02 23.91
CA GLY A 101 23.83 -7.27 23.26
C GLY A 101 22.37 -7.32 22.83
N ALA A 102 21.64 -6.21 22.89
CA ALA A 102 20.29 -6.10 22.37
C ALA A 102 20.32 -5.74 20.88
N MET A 103 19.62 -6.55 20.08
CA MET A 103 19.51 -6.32 18.66
C MET A 103 18.36 -5.34 18.35
N THR A 104 18.60 -4.41 17.44
CA THR A 104 17.64 -3.43 16.92
C THR A 104 17.67 -3.47 15.39
N ILE A 105 16.61 -2.99 14.75
CA ILE A 105 16.52 -2.89 13.29
C ILE A 105 16.38 -1.41 12.91
N THR A 106 17.24 -0.93 12.02
CA THR A 106 17.31 0.47 11.60
C THR A 106 17.42 0.55 10.07
N GLN A 107 16.91 1.64 9.50
CA GLN A 107 16.98 1.88 8.06
C GLN A 107 18.20 2.76 7.78
N VAL A 108 19.08 2.34 6.88
CA VAL A 108 20.40 2.96 6.65
C VAL A 108 20.33 4.18 5.73
N GLN A 109 19.24 4.35 4.99
CA GLN A 109 18.95 5.54 4.19
C GLN A 109 17.49 5.95 4.42
N ASP A 110 17.29 7.13 5.00
CA ASP A 110 15.98 7.80 5.13
C ASP A 110 15.72 8.71 3.91
N ASP A 111 16.40 8.45 2.79
CA ASP A 111 15.95 8.96 1.51
C ASP A 111 14.64 8.27 1.19
N GLU A 112 13.63 9.05 0.82
CA GLU A 112 12.41 8.59 0.17
C GLU A 112 12.77 7.86 -1.14
N HIS A 113 13.34 6.66 -1.03
CA HIS A 113 13.18 5.61 -2.02
C HIS A 113 11.70 5.22 -1.95
N SER A 114 10.89 6.13 -2.50
CA SER A 114 9.75 5.81 -3.32
C SER A 114 10.17 4.60 -4.13
N VAL A 115 9.76 3.42 -3.64
CA VAL A 115 9.94 2.16 -4.35
C VAL A 115 9.46 2.45 -5.76
N GLU A 116 10.42 2.52 -6.69
CA GLU A 116 10.17 3.02 -8.03
C GLU A 116 8.99 2.22 -8.57
N SER A 117 7.93 2.96 -8.95
CA SER A 117 6.90 2.44 -9.82
C SER A 117 7.61 1.95 -11.07
N THR A 118 7.98 0.67 -11.09
CA THR A 118 8.48 -0.01 -12.28
C THR A 118 7.46 0.26 -13.37
N SER A 119 7.88 1.00 -14.39
CA SER A 119 7.10 1.53 -15.51
C SER A 119 6.72 0.45 -16.52
N SER A 120 6.31 -0.72 -16.02
CA SER A 120 5.49 -1.69 -16.74
C SER A 120 4.11 -1.70 -16.09
N PRO A 121 3.02 -1.93 -16.85
CA PRO A 121 1.74 -2.27 -16.25
C PRO A 121 1.83 -3.70 -15.69
N ASP A 122 2.65 -3.91 -14.66
CA ASP A 122 2.68 -5.13 -13.86
C ASP A 122 1.42 -5.12 -12.98
N ALA A 123 0.29 -5.41 -13.63
CA ALA A 123 -1.02 -5.43 -13.02
C ALA A 123 -1.03 -6.46 -11.88
N TYR A 124 -1.07 -5.98 -10.64
CA TYR A 124 -1.40 -6.79 -9.48
C TYR A 124 -2.89 -6.66 -9.20
N PRO A 125 -3.53 -7.69 -8.63
CA PRO A 125 -4.96 -7.63 -8.34
C PRO A 125 -5.32 -6.45 -7.45
N THR A 126 -6.30 -5.66 -7.89
CA THR A 126 -6.77 -4.46 -7.18
C THR A 126 -8.06 -4.70 -6.39
N SER A 127 -8.75 -5.82 -6.66
CA SER A 127 -9.99 -6.20 -5.98
C SER A 127 -9.90 -7.60 -5.36
N GLU A 128 -10.82 -7.91 -4.44
CA GLU A 128 -10.87 -9.22 -3.81
C GLU A 128 -11.12 -10.34 -4.82
N ILE A 129 -12.01 -10.08 -5.78
CA ILE A 129 -12.44 -11.05 -6.80
C ILE A 129 -11.27 -11.35 -7.73
N GLU A 130 -10.59 -10.31 -8.20
CA GLU A 130 -9.42 -10.45 -9.08
C GLU A 130 -8.29 -11.23 -8.38
N LEU A 131 -8.06 -10.95 -7.10
CA LEU A 131 -7.04 -11.66 -6.31
C LEU A 131 -7.41 -13.13 -6.13
N LEU A 132 -8.66 -13.42 -5.81
CA LEU A 132 -9.13 -14.79 -5.64
C LEU A 132 -9.12 -15.56 -6.98
N ALA A 133 -9.53 -14.92 -8.08
CA ALA A 133 -9.47 -15.51 -9.42
C ALA A 133 -8.03 -15.87 -9.81
N SER A 134 -7.09 -14.93 -9.63
CA SER A 134 -5.67 -15.14 -9.90
C SER A 134 -5.09 -16.29 -9.07
N LEU A 135 -5.49 -16.41 -7.81
CA LEU A 135 -5.10 -17.53 -6.95
C LEU A 135 -5.63 -18.86 -7.48
N VAL A 136 -6.90 -18.93 -7.86
CA VAL A 136 -7.51 -20.16 -8.41
C VAL A 136 -6.86 -20.57 -9.73
N GLU A 137 -6.57 -19.62 -10.61
CA GLU A 137 -5.84 -19.84 -11.87
C GLU A 137 -4.42 -20.37 -11.63
N SER A 138 -3.75 -19.92 -10.57
CA SER A 138 -2.45 -20.45 -10.13
C SER A 138 -2.51 -21.87 -9.53
N GLY A 139 -3.70 -22.47 -9.46
CA GLY A 139 -3.92 -23.82 -8.92
C GLY A 139 -4.25 -23.85 -7.43
N TYR A 140 -4.56 -22.71 -6.80
CA TYR A 140 -5.00 -22.70 -5.41
C TYR A 140 -6.42 -23.27 -5.27
N LEU A 141 -6.55 -24.37 -4.50
CA LEU A 141 -7.83 -25.03 -4.19
C LEU A 141 -8.66 -25.37 -5.45
N PRO A 142 -8.15 -26.22 -6.37
CA PRO A 142 -8.78 -26.45 -7.67
C PRO A 142 -10.22 -26.98 -7.58
N GLU A 143 -10.54 -27.75 -6.52
CA GLU A 143 -11.88 -28.30 -6.30
C GLU A 143 -12.93 -27.26 -5.85
N TYR A 144 -12.52 -26.23 -5.11
CA TYR A 144 -13.43 -25.28 -4.45
C TYR A 144 -13.32 -23.85 -5.01
N GLY A 145 -12.20 -23.54 -5.66
CA GLY A 145 -11.82 -22.22 -6.14
C GLY A 145 -12.89 -21.55 -7.01
N PRO A 146 -13.35 -22.19 -8.11
CA PRO A 146 -14.34 -21.59 -9.00
C PRO A 146 -15.65 -21.21 -8.29
N ALA A 147 -16.13 -22.06 -7.38
CA ALA A 147 -17.33 -21.78 -6.59
C ALA A 147 -17.13 -20.60 -5.63
N LEU A 148 -15.95 -20.47 -5.03
CA LEU A 148 -15.62 -19.35 -4.13
C LEU A 148 -15.54 -18.02 -4.89
N VAL A 149 -14.99 -18.01 -6.11
CA VAL A 149 -14.97 -16.80 -6.97
C VAL A 149 -16.39 -16.34 -7.27
N GLN A 150 -17.28 -17.27 -7.66
CA GLN A 150 -18.68 -16.96 -7.93
C GLN A 150 -19.43 -16.45 -6.67
N LEU A 151 -19.16 -17.02 -5.51
CA LEU A 151 -19.75 -16.55 -4.24
C LEU A 151 -19.24 -15.14 -3.88
N MET A 152 -17.97 -14.85 -4.15
CA MET A 152 -17.39 -13.53 -3.89
C MET A 152 -17.99 -12.47 -4.83
N SER A 153 -18.23 -12.80 -6.10
CA SER A 153 -18.85 -11.89 -7.06
C SER A 153 -20.31 -11.55 -6.73
N GLN A 154 -21.03 -12.45 -6.06
CA GLN A 154 -22.42 -12.22 -5.63
C GLN A 154 -22.53 -11.32 -4.39
N ASN A 155 -21.49 -11.24 -3.56
CA ASN A 155 -21.49 -10.51 -2.28
C ASN A 155 -20.90 -9.10 -2.38
N ASN A 156 -21.03 -8.43 -3.52
CA ASN A 156 -20.29 -7.22 -3.90
C ASN A 156 -20.58 -5.93 -3.10
N ASN A 157 -21.31 -6.01 -1.97
CA ASN A 157 -21.77 -4.86 -1.18
C ASN A 157 -20.68 -4.15 -0.36
N GLY A 158 -19.41 -4.48 -0.53
CA GLY A 158 -18.31 -3.89 0.23
C GLY A 158 -16.94 -4.12 -0.40
N MET A 159 -16.78 -3.77 -1.67
CA MET A 159 -15.50 -3.86 -2.41
C MET A 159 -14.41 -3.02 -1.73
N MET A 160 -13.26 -3.64 -1.44
CA MET A 160 -12.00 -2.90 -1.28
C MET A 160 -11.29 -2.92 -2.63
N THR A 161 -11.27 -1.76 -3.28
CA THR A 161 -10.43 -1.55 -4.45
C THR A 161 -9.16 -0.81 -4.04
N LEU A 162 -8.01 -1.32 -4.46
CA LEU A 162 -6.75 -0.60 -4.39
C LEU A 162 -6.81 0.49 -5.47
N SER A 163 -7.10 1.74 -5.10
CA SER A 163 -7.03 2.87 -6.03
C SER A 163 -5.58 3.16 -6.37
N VAL A 164 -5.06 2.51 -7.42
CA VAL A 164 -3.77 2.85 -8.04
C VAL A 164 -3.80 4.31 -8.52
N ASP A 165 -4.93 4.74 -9.09
CA ASP A 165 -5.19 6.09 -9.59
C ASP A 165 -4.90 7.25 -8.63
N LYS A 166 -5.06 7.07 -7.31
CA LYS A 166 -4.93 8.22 -6.38
C LYS A 166 -3.48 8.66 -6.21
N VAL A 167 -2.54 7.73 -6.28
CA VAL A 167 -1.11 8.02 -6.14
C VAL A 167 -0.58 8.63 -7.43
N ASP A 168 -0.98 8.07 -8.58
CA ASP A 168 -0.55 8.55 -9.90
C ASP A 168 -1.15 9.93 -10.21
N LYS A 169 -2.44 10.17 -9.92
CA LYS A 169 -3.07 11.49 -10.08
C LYS A 169 -2.45 12.55 -9.17
N LYS A 170 -2.07 12.17 -7.94
CA LYS A 170 -1.35 13.09 -7.04
C LYS A 170 0.00 13.47 -7.64
N LYS A 171 0.75 12.49 -8.14
CA LYS A 171 2.06 12.73 -8.77
C LYS A 171 1.94 13.60 -10.03
N GLU A 172 0.97 13.30 -10.90
CA GLU A 172 0.67 14.07 -12.11
C GLU A 172 0.28 15.53 -11.77
N PHE A 173 -0.56 15.71 -10.75
CA PHE A 173 -0.96 17.05 -10.31
C PHE A 173 0.20 17.86 -9.72
N ILE A 174 1.09 17.22 -8.95
CA ILE A 174 2.30 17.87 -8.42
C ILE A 174 3.27 18.24 -9.56
N ASP A 175 3.45 17.37 -10.56
CA ASP A 175 4.25 17.68 -11.76
C ASP A 175 3.63 18.84 -12.56
N ALA A 176 2.30 18.88 -12.68
CA ALA A 176 1.57 19.98 -13.30
C ALA A 176 1.76 21.30 -12.54
N LEU A 177 1.74 21.30 -11.21
CA LEU A 177 2.01 22.47 -10.37
C LEU A 177 3.40 23.06 -10.59
N VAL A 178 4.42 22.21 -10.73
CA VAL A 178 5.82 22.63 -10.93
C VAL A 178 6.05 23.15 -12.36
N LYS A 179 5.51 22.47 -13.38
CA LYS A 179 5.73 22.84 -14.79
C LYS A 179 4.84 23.99 -15.24
N ASN A 180 3.57 23.98 -14.84
CA ASN A 180 2.58 24.96 -15.28
C ASN A 180 1.50 25.20 -14.19
N PRO A 181 1.74 26.15 -13.27
CA PRO A 181 0.82 26.42 -12.17
C PRO A 181 -0.57 26.89 -12.65
N TYR A 182 -0.68 27.46 -13.86
CA TYR A 182 -1.95 27.86 -14.45
C TYR A 182 -2.80 26.65 -14.84
N GLN A 183 -2.19 25.61 -15.42
CA GLN A 183 -2.87 24.37 -15.77
C GLN A 183 -3.33 23.62 -14.52
N ALA A 184 -2.51 23.59 -13.46
CA ALA A 184 -2.94 23.03 -12.19
C ALA A 184 -4.14 23.80 -11.60
N THR A 185 -4.13 25.14 -11.71
CA THR A 185 -5.25 25.99 -11.26
C THR A 185 -6.52 25.74 -12.06
N GLU A 186 -6.41 25.53 -13.37
CA GLU A 186 -7.52 25.12 -14.24
C GLU A 186 -8.09 23.77 -13.83
N GLN A 187 -7.25 22.79 -13.48
CA GLN A 187 -7.70 21.49 -12.98
C GLN A 187 -8.46 21.59 -11.64
N ILE A 188 -8.10 22.54 -10.77
CA ILE A 188 -8.78 22.77 -9.49
C ILE A 188 -10.13 23.47 -9.69
N LEU A 189 -10.16 24.54 -10.49
CA LEU A 189 -11.33 25.42 -10.63
C LEU A 189 -12.28 24.97 -11.73
N GLY A 190 -11.81 24.12 -12.65
CA GLY A 190 -12.57 23.56 -13.76
C GLY A 190 -13.25 24.66 -14.59
N PRO A 191 -14.59 24.61 -14.77
CA PRO A 191 -15.30 25.55 -15.64
C PRO A 191 -15.31 26.99 -15.14
N VAL A 192 -14.89 27.25 -13.90
CA VAL A 192 -14.82 28.58 -13.29
C VAL A 192 -13.44 29.22 -13.53
N TYR A 193 -12.50 28.51 -14.15
CA TYR A 193 -11.17 29.03 -14.47
C TYR A 193 -11.24 30.09 -15.57
N ASP A 194 -10.72 31.29 -15.27
CA ASP A 194 -10.51 32.37 -16.24
C ASP A 194 -9.01 32.62 -16.42
N HIS A 195 -8.48 32.17 -17.55
CA HIS A 195 -7.05 32.30 -17.85
C HIS A 195 -6.57 33.75 -17.84
N ALA A 196 -7.37 34.70 -18.35
CA ALA A 196 -6.99 36.11 -18.43
C ALA A 196 -6.92 36.76 -17.04
N TYR A 197 -7.85 36.37 -16.15
CA TYR A 197 -7.84 36.80 -14.76
C TYR A 197 -6.59 36.29 -14.02
N PHE A 198 -6.28 35.00 -14.14
CA PHE A 198 -5.14 34.40 -13.44
C PHE A 198 -3.79 34.84 -14.01
N GLN A 199 -3.68 35.11 -15.32
CA GLN A 199 -2.48 35.74 -15.89
C GLN A 199 -2.20 37.12 -15.29
N ARG A 200 -3.26 37.91 -15.02
CA ARG A 200 -3.12 39.23 -14.41
C ARG A 200 -2.78 39.16 -12.92
N MET A 201 -3.40 38.24 -12.19
CA MET A 201 -3.20 38.10 -10.74
C MET A 201 -1.94 37.29 -10.37
N SER A 202 -1.35 36.60 -11.35
CA SER A 202 -0.31 35.58 -11.18
C SER A 202 -0.74 34.40 -10.30
N VAL A 203 -0.17 33.22 -10.57
CA VAL A 203 -0.38 32.03 -9.73
C VAL A 203 0.92 31.74 -8.99
N TYR A 204 0.81 31.52 -7.69
CA TYR A 204 1.92 31.22 -6.80
C TYR A 204 1.68 29.88 -6.10
N SER A 205 2.73 29.08 -5.96
CA SER A 205 2.71 27.82 -5.22
C SER A 205 3.72 27.88 -4.08
N TRP A 206 3.35 27.27 -2.94
CA TRP A 206 4.22 27.15 -1.77
C TRP A 206 4.20 25.70 -1.29
N GLU A 207 5.38 25.19 -0.93
CA GLU A 207 5.52 23.90 -0.28
C GLU A 207 5.55 24.10 1.23
N THR A 208 4.71 23.38 1.97
CA THR A 208 4.60 23.49 3.43
C THR A 208 4.63 22.11 4.07
N VAL A 209 5.38 22.00 5.16
CA VAL A 209 5.50 20.75 5.93
C VAL A 209 4.27 20.52 6.81
N ASP A 210 3.67 21.60 7.32
CA ASP A 210 2.41 21.58 8.07
C ASP A 210 1.52 22.76 7.61
N LEU A 211 0.23 22.48 7.41
CA LEU A 211 -0.78 23.49 7.09
C LEU A 211 -1.13 24.36 8.31
N GLY A 212 -0.88 23.88 9.54
CA GLY A 212 -1.11 24.62 10.77
C GLY A 212 -0.16 25.81 10.97
N ASP A 213 1.05 25.75 10.40
CA ASP A 213 2.04 26.83 10.43
C ASP A 213 1.92 27.79 9.25
N PHE A 214 0.97 27.54 8.34
CA PHE A 214 0.76 28.36 7.15
C PHE A 214 0.06 29.67 7.51
N SER A 215 0.86 30.66 7.91
CA SER A 215 0.40 32.02 8.21
C SER A 215 1.24 33.07 7.50
N HIS A 216 0.62 34.18 7.10
CA HIS A 216 1.26 35.34 6.47
C HIS A 216 2.01 35.05 5.15
N ILE A 217 1.27 34.80 4.08
CA ILE A 217 1.84 34.77 2.73
C ILE A 217 1.87 36.20 2.16
N PRO A 218 3.04 36.72 1.76
CA PRO A 218 3.11 37.98 1.04
C PRO A 218 2.66 37.77 -0.42
N ILE A 219 1.35 37.86 -0.66
CA ILE A 219 0.81 37.87 -2.03
C ILE A 219 1.01 39.29 -2.58
N THR A 220 1.97 39.45 -3.48
CA THR A 220 2.19 40.73 -4.17
C THR A 220 1.27 40.78 -5.37
N ILE A 221 0.11 41.42 -5.23
CA ILE A 221 -0.80 41.64 -6.36
C ILE A 221 -0.17 42.73 -7.22
N PRO A 222 0.21 42.46 -8.48
CA PRO A 222 0.72 43.50 -9.36
C PRO A 222 -0.36 44.56 -9.56
N TYR A 223 -0.04 45.81 -9.22
CA TYR A 223 -0.92 46.94 -9.53
C TYR A 223 -1.10 47.01 -11.05
N PRO A 224 -2.34 47.20 -11.55
CA PRO A 224 -2.55 47.39 -12.97
C PRO A 224 -1.92 48.71 -13.44
N PRO A 225 -1.48 48.79 -14.71
CA PRO A 225 -1.15 50.08 -15.33
C PRO A 225 -2.35 51.02 -15.39
#